data_AF-A0A1Y2BXJ9-F1
#
_entry.id   AF-A0A1Y2BXJ9-F1
#
_cell.length_a   1.000
_cell.length_b   1.000
_cell.length_c   1.000
_cell.angle_alpha   90.00
_cell.angle_beta   90.00
_cell.angle_gamma   90.00
#
_symmetry.space_group_name_H-M   'P 1'
#
loop_
_entity.id
_entity.type
_entity.pdbx_description
1 polymer ?
#
loop_
_entity_poly.entity_id
_entity_poly.type
_entity_poly.pdbx_seq_one_letter_code
_entity_poly.pdbx_strand_id
1 'polypeptide(L)' 'GEQFANVQLGTIIATLVREMTWTLDQPFPGNDYTTMIVMPQQPRNVTFKRRSAGKA' A
#
# COMPACT_ATOMS: atom_id res chain seq x y z
N GLY A 1 -19.21 -5.06 -8.89
CA GLY A 1 -17.75 -4.94 -8.79
C GLY A 1 -17.34 -4.07 -7.62
N GLU A 2 -17.92 -2.87 -7.51
CA GLU A 2 -17.57 -1.88 -6.49
C GLU A 2 -17.56 -2.43 -5.05
N GLN A 3 -18.61 -3.14 -4.63
CA GLN A 3 -18.65 -3.73 -3.29
C GLN A 3 -17.56 -4.77 -3.05
N PHE A 4 -17.24 -5.56 -4.08
CA PHE A 4 -16.12 -6.50 -4.01
C PHE A 4 -14.78 -5.77 -3.90
N ALA A 5 -14.58 -4.67 -4.65
CA ALA A 5 -13.38 -3.85 -4.55
C ALA A 5 -13.22 -3.21 -3.17
N ASN A 6 -14.30 -2.74 -2.56
CA ASN A 6 -14.29 -2.18 -1.20
C ASN A 6 -13.86 -3.22 -0.16
N VAL A 7 -14.42 -4.43 -0.23
CA VAL A 7 -14.03 -5.52 0.68
C VAL A 7 -12.58 -5.93 0.42
N GLN A 8 -12.20 -6.16 -0.83
CA GLN A 8 -10.85 -6.57 -1.18
C GLN A 8 -9.81 -5.55 -0.70
N LEU A 9 -9.98 -4.27 -1.06
CA LEU A 9 -9.03 -3.22 -0.69
C LEU A 9 -9.02 -2.97 0.82
N GLY A 10 -10.20 -2.94 1.44
CA GLY A 10 -10.34 -2.74 2.88
C GLY A 10 -9.65 -3.86 3.67
N THR A 11 -9.87 -5.12 3.32
CA THR A 11 -9.25 -6.26 3.98
C THR A 11 -7.72 -6.27 3.81
N ILE A 12 -7.23 -6.01 2.59
CA ILE A 12 -5.79 -5.98 2.33
C ILE A 12 -5.15 -4.83 3.11
N ILE A 13 -5.61 -3.59 2.94
CA ILE A 13 -5.01 -2.43 3.62
C ILE A 13 -5.06 -2.59 5.15
N ALA A 14 -6.20 -3.00 5.72
CA ALA A 14 -6.33 -3.17 7.17
C ALA A 14 -5.36 -4.22 7.71
N THR A 15 -5.21 -5.35 7.02
CA THR A 15 -4.26 -6.39 7.40
C THR A 15 -2.83 -5.87 7.34
N LEU A 16 -2.47 -5.24 6.23
CA LEU A 16 -1.13 -4.72 6.01
C LEU A 16 -0.78 -3.65 7.10
N VAL A 17 -1.68 -2.70 7.40
CA VAL A 17 -1.50 -1.67 8.44
C VAL A 17 -1.46 -2.23 9.87
N ARG A 18 -2.21 -3.29 10.17
CA ARG A 18 -2.17 -3.96 11.49
C ARG A 18 -0.83 -4.63 11.72
N GLU A 19 -0.33 -5.29 10.69
CA GLU A 19 0.79 -6.21 10.78
C GLU A 19 2.15 -5.54 10.55
N MET A 20 2.20 -4.38 9.91
CA MET A 20 3.46 -3.76 9.50
C MET A 20 3.55 -2.28 9.84
N THR A 21 4.77 -1.77 9.82
CA THR A 21 5.09 -0.34 9.84
C THR A 21 5.85 -0.02 8.57
N TRP A 22 5.43 1.04 7.86
CA TRP A 22 5.98 1.39 6.55
C TRP A 22 6.62 2.77 6.57
N THR A 23 7.68 2.89 5.78
CA THR A 23 8.30 4.17 5.44
C THR A 23 8.37 4.29 3.92
N LEU A 24 8.29 5.53 3.47
CA LEU A 24 8.54 5.90 2.09
C LEU A 24 9.82 6.72 2.08
N ASP A 25 10.89 6.11 1.57
CA ASP A 25 12.24 6.71 1.61
C ASP A 25 12.48 7.65 0.41
N GLN A 26 11.43 7.88 -0.39
CA GLN A 26 11.41 8.76 -1.56
C GLN A 26 10.20 9.70 -1.52
N PRO A 27 10.18 10.79 -2.31
CA PRO A 27 8.99 11.62 -2.49
C PRO A 27 7.80 10.81 -3.00
N PHE A 28 6.59 11.26 -2.67
CA PHE A 28 5.38 10.62 -3.17
C PHE A 28 5.38 10.65 -4.72
N PRO A 29 5.21 9.50 -5.39
CA PRO A 29 5.32 9.42 -6.84
C PRO A 29 4.19 10.17 -7.54
N GLY A 30 4.49 10.74 -8.70
CA GLY A 30 3.48 11.29 -9.61
C GLY A 30 2.65 10.20 -10.29
N ASN A 31 1.71 10.60 -11.14
CA ASN A 31 0.90 9.68 -11.93
C ASN A 31 1.60 9.31 -13.24
N ASP A 32 1.56 8.03 -13.59
CA ASP A 32 2.01 7.48 -14.86
C ASP A 32 0.79 7.32 -15.79
N TYR A 33 0.81 8.08 -16.89
CA TYR A 33 -0.23 8.08 -17.92
C TYR A 33 0.20 7.33 -19.19
N THR A 34 1.36 6.66 -19.17
CA THR A 34 1.85 5.89 -20.32
C THR A 34 1.13 4.56 -20.49
N THR A 35 0.41 4.10 -19.46
CA THR A 35 -0.37 2.86 -19.44
C THR A 35 -1.88 3.12 -19.45
N MET A 36 -2.67 2.14 -19.91
CA MET A 36 -4.14 2.24 -19.93
C MET A 36 -4.77 2.40 -18.53
N ILE A 37 -4.10 1.90 -17.50
CA ILE A 37 -4.50 2.08 -16.10
C ILE A 37 -3.49 3.04 -15.48
N VAL A 38 -3.97 4.20 -15.01
CA VAL A 38 -3.12 5.18 -14.33
C VAL A 38 -2.57 4.56 -13.06
N MET A 39 -1.26 4.64 -12.89
CA MET A 39 -0.55 4.07 -11.75
C MET A 39 0.53 5.04 -11.25
N PRO A 40 1.11 4.82 -10.06
CA PRO A 40 2.22 5.66 -9.60
C PRO A 40 3.42 5.58 -10.55
N GLN A 41 4.21 6.64 -10.72
CA GLN A 41 5.49 6.56 -11.45
C GLN A 41 6.53 5.74 -10.68
N GLN A 42 7.54 5.22 -11.37
CA GLN A 42 8.70 4.60 -10.72
C GLN A 42 9.71 5.69 -10.31
N PRO A 43 10.43 5.54 -9.18
CA PRO A 43 10.38 4.45 -8.20
C PRO A 43 9.18 4.55 -7.22
N ARG A 44 8.61 3.40 -6.85
CA ARG A 44 7.41 3.29 -5.99
C ARG A 44 7.57 2.24 -4.88
N ASN A 45 8.80 2.02 -4.43
CA ASN A 45 9.13 1.00 -3.46
C ASN A 45 8.74 1.46 -2.05
N VAL A 46 8.17 0.58 -1.23
CA VAL A 46 7.81 0.89 0.16
C VAL A 46 8.65 0.00 1.06
N THR A 47 9.38 0.62 1.99
CA THR A 47 10.16 -0.10 2.99
C THR A 47 9.22 -0.48 4.13
N PHE A 48 9.20 -1.77 4.50
CA PHE A 48 8.32 -2.26 5.56
C PHE A 48 9.05 -3.10 6.60
N LYS A 49 8.56 -3.03 7.83
CA LYS A 49 8.98 -3.89 8.94
C LYS A 49 7.76 -4.49 9.61
N ARG A 50 7.85 -5.75 10.04
CA ARG A 50 6.78 -6.40 10.80
C ARG A 50 6.65 -5.73 12.16
N ARG A 51 5.42 -5.38 12.57
CA ARG A 51 5.15 -4.89 13.92
C ARG A 51 5.42 -6.03 14.91
N SER A 52 6.16 -5.76 15.99
CA SER A 52 6.31 -6.73 17.07
C SER A 52 4.92 -7.02 17.62
N ALA A 53 4.58 -8.30 17.83
CA ALA A 53 3.45 -8.64 18.67
C ALA A 53 3.70 -7.95 20.01
N GLY A 54 2.88 -6.94 20.34
CA GLY A 54 2.87 -6.41 21.69
C GLY A 54 2.69 -7.63 22.59
N LYS A 55 3.64 -7.85 23.52
CA LYS A 55 3.51 -8.91 24.51
C LYS A 55 2.15 -8.65 25.20
N ALA A 56 1.20 -9.54 24.95
CA ALA A 56 -0.02 -9.65 25.74
C ALA A 56 0.33 -10.27 27.09
#